data_AF-F0ID72-F1
#
_entry.id   AF-F0ID72-F1
#
_cell.length_a   1.000
_cell.length_b   1.000
_cell.length_c   1.000
_cell.angle_alpha   90.00
_cell.angle_beta   90.00
_cell.angle_gamma   90.00
#
_symmetry.space_group_name_H-M   'P 1'
#
loop_
_entity.id
_entity.type
_entity.pdbx_description
1 polymer ?
#
loop_
_entity_poly.entity_id
_entity_poly.type
_entity_poly.pdbx_seq_one_letter_code
_entity_poly.pdbx_strand_id
1 'polypeptide(L)'
;MSAEIWNAIAVVKDPRVQGRIDYPLGLILLVSLYATISGCDDWEQIEDYANIHSEDLRNLYTKLSGKELKVSRMPTHDTFNHVFQVIDPKEFLEVYKKFIISTRCAF
;
A
#
# COMPACT_ATOMS: atom_id res chain seq x y z
N MET A 1 -5.65 14.88 -3.02
CA MET A 1 -5.99 13.54 -2.49
C MET A 1 -4.88 12.51 -2.74
N SER A 2 -4.72 11.91 -3.94
CA SER A 2 -3.80 10.77 -4.11
C SER A 2 -2.30 11.09 -3.90
N ALA A 3 -1.86 12.32 -4.17
CA ALA A 3 -0.47 12.73 -3.97
C ALA A 3 -0.08 12.86 -2.48
N GLU A 4 -1.00 13.32 -1.62
CA GLU A 4 -0.75 13.44 -0.17
C GLU A 4 -0.63 12.06 0.47
N ILE A 5 -1.46 11.12 0.01
CA ILE A 5 -1.40 9.71 0.40
C ILE A 5 -0.02 9.14 0.06
N TRP A 6 0.43 9.33 -1.20
CA TRP A 6 1.73 8.84 -1.63
C TRP A 6 2.87 9.40 -0.78
N ASN A 7 2.86 10.71 -0.50
CA ASN A 7 3.90 11.32 0.33
C ASN A 7 3.92 10.77 1.77
N ALA A 8 2.75 10.43 2.33
CA ALA A 8 2.67 9.82 3.65
C ALA A 8 3.23 8.38 3.68
N ILE A 9 2.98 7.58 2.63
CA ILE A 9 3.48 6.19 2.56
C ILE A 9 4.93 6.09 2.07
N ALA A 10 5.38 7.03 1.23
CA ALA A 10 6.71 7.01 0.63
C ALA A 10 7.84 7.29 1.65
N VAL A 11 7.52 7.88 2.81
CA VAL A 11 8.48 8.14 3.88
C VAL A 11 8.67 6.96 4.84
N VAL A 12 7.88 5.90 4.68
CA VAL A 12 7.99 4.68 5.52
C VAL A 12 9.28 3.97 5.16
N LYS A 13 10.12 3.73 6.17
CA LYS A 13 11.33 2.95 5.99
C LYS A 13 10.96 1.50 5.75
N ASP A 14 11.58 0.88 4.75
CA ASP A 14 11.38 -0.55 4.50
C ASP A 14 12.21 -1.39 5.48
N PRO A 15 11.59 -2.10 6.44
CA PRO A 15 12.31 -2.91 7.42
C PRO A 15 12.72 -4.28 6.86
N ARG A 16 12.26 -4.61 5.64
CA ARG A 16 12.49 -5.92 5.02
C ARG A 16 13.92 -6.02 4.50
N VAL A 17 14.43 -7.25 4.48
CA VAL A 17 15.81 -7.54 4.06
C VAL A 17 15.98 -7.26 2.57
N GLN A 18 16.91 -6.37 2.23
CA GLN A 18 17.25 -6.04 0.83
C GLN A 18 17.68 -7.30 0.07
N GLY A 19 17.18 -7.47 -1.16
CA GLY A 19 17.42 -8.67 -1.97
C GLY A 19 16.46 -9.84 -1.70
N ARG A 20 15.52 -9.71 -0.76
CA ARG A 20 14.41 -10.66 -0.52
C ARG A 20 13.05 -9.97 -0.64
N ILE A 21 12.94 -9.01 -1.54
CA ILE A 21 11.77 -8.14 -1.68
C ILE A 21 11.21 -8.31 -3.09
N ASP A 22 10.04 -8.92 -3.18
CA ASP A 22 9.33 -9.11 -4.45
C ASP A 22 8.49 -7.88 -4.84
N TYR A 23 8.04 -7.11 -3.84
CA TYR A 23 7.13 -5.99 -4.04
C TYR A 23 7.63 -4.70 -3.37
N PRO A 24 7.58 -3.54 -4.07
CA PRO A 24 7.86 -2.26 -3.45
C PRO A 24 6.96 -2.04 -2.24
N LEU A 25 7.51 -1.54 -1.13
CA LEU A 25 6.72 -1.28 0.08
C LEU A 25 5.56 -0.33 -0.19
N GLY A 26 5.82 0.73 -0.98
CA GLY A 26 4.78 1.68 -1.37
C GLY A 26 3.59 1.04 -2.10
N LEU A 27 3.80 -0.03 -2.88
CA LEU A 27 2.69 -0.77 -3.49
C LEU A 27 1.85 -1.47 -2.42
N ILE A 28 2.51 -2.21 -1.52
CA ILE A 28 1.84 -2.96 -0.44
C ILE A 28 0.97 -2.00 0.40
N LEU A 29 1.55 -0.89 0.84
CA LEU A 29 0.85 0.12 1.65
C LEU A 29 -0.29 0.79 0.88
N LEU A 30 -0.09 1.11 -0.41
CA LEU A 30 -1.12 1.72 -1.25
C LEU A 30 -2.32 0.79 -1.41
N VAL A 31 -2.08 -0.49 -1.74
CA VAL A 31 -3.13 -1.48 -1.96
C VAL A 31 -3.91 -1.74 -0.68
N SER A 32 -3.23 -2.00 0.44
CA SER A 32 -3.90 -2.24 1.71
C SER A 32 -4.76 -1.05 2.13
N LEU A 33 -4.26 0.17 1.94
CA LEU A 33 -5.03 1.37 2.29
C LEU A 33 -6.30 1.52 1.43
N TYR A 34 -6.16 1.40 0.10
CA TYR A 34 -7.31 1.53 -0.81
C TYR A 34 -8.34 0.44 -0.60
N ALA A 35 -7.90 -0.82 -0.43
CA ALA A 35 -8.78 -1.93 -0.13
C ALA A 35 -9.53 -1.72 1.20
N THR A 36 -8.85 -1.30 2.27
CA THR A 36 -9.50 -0.99 3.56
C THR A 36 -10.52 0.14 3.44
N ILE A 37 -10.25 1.19 2.67
CA ILE A 37 -11.22 2.27 2.40
C ILE A 37 -12.43 1.74 1.63
N SER A 38 -12.21 0.78 0.73
CA SER A 38 -13.26 0.09 -0.01
C SER A 38 -14.03 -0.96 0.82
N GLY A 39 -13.69 -1.11 2.11
CA GLY A 39 -14.41 -1.98 3.04
C GLY A 39 -13.85 -3.39 3.15
N CYS A 40 -12.66 -3.67 2.62
CA CYS A 40 -11.99 -4.96 2.81
C CYS A 40 -11.40 -5.06 4.23
N ASP A 41 -11.75 -6.11 4.96
CA ASP A 41 -11.42 -6.28 6.39
C ASP A 41 -10.44 -7.43 6.71
N ASP A 42 -10.12 -8.27 5.74
CA ASP A 42 -9.12 -9.34 5.84
C ASP A 42 -8.12 -9.34 4.67
N TRP A 43 -7.07 -10.19 4.76
CA TRP A 43 -5.99 -10.20 3.78
C TRP A 43 -6.40 -10.81 2.44
N GLU A 44 -7.30 -11.79 2.48
CA GLU A 44 -7.87 -12.47 1.34
C GLU A 44 -8.70 -11.50 0.48
N GLN A 45 -9.54 -10.69 1.12
CA GLN A 45 -10.29 -9.62 0.46
C GLN A 45 -9.38 -8.53 -0.12
N ILE A 46 -8.28 -8.21 0.56
CA ILE A 46 -7.29 -7.25 0.03
C ILE A 46 -6.58 -7.83 -1.20
N GLU A 47 -6.25 -9.12 -1.21
CA GLU A 47 -5.73 -9.82 -2.39
C GLU A 47 -6.75 -9.80 -3.54
N ASP A 48 -8.01 -10.15 -3.28
CA ASP A 48 -9.07 -10.10 -4.28
C ASP A 48 -9.25 -8.69 -4.85
N TYR A 49 -9.28 -7.68 -3.98
CA TYR A 49 -9.33 -6.28 -4.39
C TYR A 49 -8.16 -5.90 -5.31
N ALA A 50 -6.95 -6.33 -4.95
CA ALA A 50 -5.74 -6.06 -5.71
C ALA A 50 -5.81 -6.68 -7.12
N ASN A 51 -6.32 -7.91 -7.21
CA ASN A 51 -6.48 -8.62 -8.48
C ASN A 51 -7.55 -7.98 -9.36
N ILE A 52 -8.72 -7.65 -8.79
CA ILE A 52 -9.84 -7.01 -9.50
C ILE A 52 -9.43 -5.64 -10.05
N HIS A 53 -8.73 -4.82 -9.26
CA HIS A 53 -8.35 -3.45 -9.63
C HIS A 53 -6.89 -3.32 -10.09
N SER A 54 -6.29 -4.42 -10.56
CA SER A 54 -4.85 -4.50 -10.80
C SER A 54 -4.32 -3.44 -11.78
N GLU A 55 -5.05 -3.17 -12.86
CA GLU A 55 -4.67 -2.17 -13.86
C GLU A 55 -4.75 -0.75 -13.30
N ASP A 56 -5.82 -0.41 -12.58
CA ASP A 56 -5.98 0.90 -11.94
C ASP A 56 -4.91 1.13 -10.88
N LEU A 57 -4.59 0.12 -10.07
CA LEU A 57 -3.55 0.17 -9.06
C LEU A 57 -2.15 0.34 -9.67
N ARG A 58 -1.86 -0.33 -10.80
CA ARG A 58 -0.60 -0.15 -11.54
C ARG A 58 -0.46 1.26 -12.10
N ASN A 59 -1.52 1.77 -12.72
CA ASN A 59 -1.54 3.13 -13.27
C ASN A 59 -1.42 4.18 -12.17
N LEU A 60 -2.12 3.97 -11.05
CA LEU A 60 -2.04 4.83 -9.88
C LEU A 60 -0.63 4.82 -9.28
N TYR A 61 -0.05 3.63 -9.05
CA TYR A 61 1.32 3.51 -8.54
C TYR A 61 2.32 4.22 -9.45
N THR A 62 2.22 4.02 -10.77
CA THR A 62 3.13 4.64 -11.74
C THR A 62 2.99 6.16 -11.73
N LYS A 63 1.75 6.67 -11.71
CA LYS A 63 1.45 8.10 -11.61
C LYS A 63 1.98 8.74 -10.33
N LEU A 64 1.88 8.05 -9.20
CA LEU A 64 2.28 8.57 -7.90
C LEU A 64 3.79 8.47 -7.65
N SER A 65 4.37 7.33 -8.00
CA SER A 65 5.80 7.04 -7.75
C SER A 65 6.74 7.55 -8.83
N GLY A 66 6.23 7.83 -10.02
CA GLY A 66 7.03 8.09 -11.23
C GLY A 66 7.80 6.87 -11.73
N LYS A 67 7.53 5.67 -11.19
CA LYS A 67 8.20 4.41 -11.53
C LYS A 67 7.19 3.41 -12.04
N GLU A 68 7.51 2.78 -13.16
CA GLU A 68 6.72 1.67 -13.70
C GLU A 68 6.74 0.48 -12.73
N LEU A 69 5.57 -0.11 -12.48
CA LEU A 69 5.43 -1.27 -11.62
C LEU A 69 5.75 -2.57 -12.38
N LYS A 70 6.96 -3.10 -12.17
CA LYS A 70 7.46 -4.33 -12.81
C LYS A 70 7.21 -5.59 -11.98
N VAL A 71 5.94 -5.88 -11.71
CA VAL A 71 5.51 -7.13 -11.06
C VAL A 71 4.63 -7.93 -12.02
N SER A 72 4.79 -9.26 -12.05
CA SER A 72 4.01 -10.14 -12.93
C SER A 72 2.58 -10.38 -12.44
N ARG A 73 2.38 -10.35 -11.11
CA ARG A 73 1.09 -10.51 -10.44
C ARG A 73 0.97 -9.54 -9.27
N MET A 74 -0.24 -9.36 -8.76
CA MET A 74 -0.48 -8.59 -7.55
C MET A 74 -0.04 -9.36 -6.29
N PRO A 75 0.23 -8.66 -5.17
CA PRO A 75 0.60 -9.31 -3.91
C PRO A 75 -0.50 -10.23 -3.39
N THR A 76 -0.12 -11.36 -2.80
CA THR A 76 -1.06 -12.32 -2.18
C THR A 76 -1.35 -11.94 -0.72
N HIS A 77 -2.40 -12.53 -0.12
CA HIS A 77 -2.72 -12.39 1.30
C HIS A 77 -1.50 -12.70 2.20
N ASP A 78 -0.75 -13.77 1.89
CA ASP A 78 0.51 -14.11 2.57
C ASP A 78 1.56 -13.00 2.46
N THR A 79 1.64 -12.34 1.31
CA THR A 79 2.58 -11.23 1.09
C THR A 79 2.21 -10.06 1.99
N PHE A 80 0.92 -9.70 2.05
CA PHE A 80 0.45 -8.64 2.95
C PHE A 80 0.75 -9.01 4.41
N ASN A 81 0.29 -10.18 4.84
CA ASN A 81 0.49 -10.66 6.20
C ASN A 81 1.97 -10.62 6.62
N HIS A 82 2.88 -11.14 5.78
CA HIS A 82 4.31 -11.13 6.07
C HIS A 82 4.88 -9.71 6.18
N VAL A 83 4.53 -8.82 5.26
CA VAL A 83 5.03 -7.45 5.28
C VAL A 83 4.54 -6.71 6.53
N PHE A 84 3.26 -6.85 6.88
CA PHE A 84 2.68 -6.20 8.06
C PHE A 84 3.15 -6.79 9.39
N GLN A 85 3.65 -8.04 9.41
CA GLN A 85 4.31 -8.61 10.60
C GLN A 85 5.68 -7.99 10.89
N VAL A 86 6.36 -7.47 9.86
CA VAL A 86 7.74 -6.94 9.97
C VAL A 86 7.74 -5.41 10.06
N ILE A 87 6.69 -4.74 9.59
CA ILE A 87 6.51 -3.29 9.77
C ILE A 87 6.33 -2.94 11.24
N ASP A 88 6.99 -1.88 11.70
CA ASP A 88 6.74 -1.32 13.04
C ASP A 88 5.29 -0.81 13.10
N PRO A 89 4.44 -1.37 13.98
CA PRO A 89 3.05 -0.94 14.11
C PRO A 89 2.89 0.54 14.43
N LYS A 90 3.87 1.16 15.12
CA LYS A 90 3.87 2.58 15.43
C LYS A 90 4.12 3.43 14.20
N GLU A 91 5.11 3.06 13.37
CA GLU A 91 5.39 3.78 12.12
C GLU A 91 4.18 3.68 11.17
N PHE A 92 3.58 2.50 11.07
CA PHE A 92 2.37 2.31 10.26
C PHE A 92 1.20 3.15 10.77
N LEU A 93 0.96 3.15 12.08
CA LEU A 93 -0.11 3.95 12.69
C LEU A 93 0.07 5.45 12.44
N GLU A 94 1.30 5.97 12.48
CA GLU A 94 1.56 7.39 12.22
C GLU A 94 1.29 7.76 10.76
N VAL A 95 1.62 6.87 9.81
CA VAL A 95 1.29 7.04 8.39
C VAL A 95 -0.22 7.01 8.19
N TYR A 96 -0.90 6.08 8.85
CA TYR A 96 -2.34 5.93 8.79
C TYR A 96 -3.08 7.13 9.40
N LYS A 97 -2.59 7.68 10.52
CA LYS A 97 -3.12 8.92 11.11
C LYS A 97 -2.93 10.11 10.17
N LYS A 98 -1.73 10.28 9.60
CA LYS A 98 -1.46 11.34 8.61
C LYS A 98 -2.41 11.23 7.42
N PHE A 99 -2.68 10.01 6.98
CA PHE A 99 -3.67 9.73 5.95
C PHE A 99 -5.07 10.22 6.34
N ILE A 100 -5.60 9.79 7.49
CA ILE A 100 -6.96 10.20 7.96
C ILE A 100 -7.06 11.72 8.11
N ILE A 101 -6.03 12.36 8.63
CA ILE A 101 -6.00 13.82 8.80
C ILE A 101 -6.03 14.50 7.42
N SER A 102 -5.24 14.01 6.46
CA SER A 102 -5.20 14.56 5.10
C SER A 102 -6.53 14.42 4.36
N THR A 103 -7.29 13.34 4.59
CA THR A 103 -8.59 13.13 3.93
C THR A 103 -9.73 13.90 4.59
N ARG A 104 -9.63 14.21 5.89
CA ARG A 104 -10.61 15.04 6.61
C ARG A 104 -10.58 16.52 6.25
N CYS A 105 -9.49 17.03 5.69
CA CYS A 105 -9.41 18.40 5.19
C CYS A 105 -9.99 18.58 3.77
N ALA A 106 -10.48 17.51 3.14
CA ALA A 106 -11.03 17.51 1.79
C ALA A 106 -12.58 17.45 1.75
N PHE A 107 -13.24 17.53 2.92
CA PHE A 107 -14.70 17.61 3.06
C PHE A 107 -15.10 18.82 3.92
#